data_AF-A0A183U7N4-F1
#
_entry.id   AF-A0A183U7N4-F1
#
_cell.length_a   1.000
_cell.length_b   1.000
_cell.length_c   1.000
_cell.angle_alpha   90.00
_cell.angle_beta   90.00
_cell.angle_gamma   90.00
#
_symmetry.space_group_name_H-M   'P 1'
#
loop_
_entity.id
_entity.type
_entity.pdbx_description
1 polymer ?
#
loop_
_entity_poly.entity_id
_entity_poly.type
_entity_poly.pdbx_seq_one_letter_code
_entity_poly.pdbx_strand_id
1 'polypeptide(L)'
;LAMAGGLGEVVADIVCGILPKVDISRMQVTRFVDLHAHPQYLIKRIPEVAGMLFTNSYEFHQYHTARNLRMSPIFHHLKAAGAIFGEVMGYERPLWFSNDPESK
;
A
#
# COMPACT_ATOMS: atom_id res chain seq x y z
N LEU A 1 12.55 13.59 -12.53
CA LEU A 1 12.77 14.95 -13.09
C LEU A 1 11.47 15.68 -13.38
N ALA A 2 10.48 15.06 -14.05
CA ALA A 2 9.23 15.71 -14.45
C ALA A 2 8.48 16.44 -13.31
N MET A 3 8.56 15.96 -12.06
CA MET A 3 7.86 16.56 -10.91
C MET A 3 8.74 17.50 -10.05
N ALA A 4 10.01 17.69 -10.39
CA ALA A 4 10.97 18.37 -9.51
C ALA A 4 10.63 19.84 -9.25
N GLY A 5 10.17 20.58 -10.27
CA GLY A 5 9.79 21.99 -10.13
C GLY A 5 8.63 22.19 -9.17
N GLY A 6 7.52 21.46 -9.37
CA GLY A 6 6.33 21.57 -8.53
C GLY A 6 6.54 21.10 -7.10
N LEU A 7 7.29 20.00 -6.89
CA LEU A 7 7.63 19.57 -5.53
C LEU A 7 8.51 20.59 -4.79
N GLY A 8 9.38 21.31 -5.48
CA GLY A 8 10.21 22.35 -4.87
C GLY A 8 9.37 23.47 -4.26
N GLU A 9 8.36 23.96 -4.98
CA GLU A 9 7.41 24.97 -4.49
C GLU A 9 6.63 24.45 -3.28
N VAL A 10 6.07 23.23 -3.37
CA VAL A 10 5.35 22.59 -2.27
C VAL A 10 6.20 22.47 -1.01
N VAL A 11 7.47 22.07 -1.14
CA VAL A 11 8.39 21.95 0.01
C VAL A 11 8.70 23.32 0.60
N ALA A 12 8.88 24.36 -0.22
CA ALA A 12 9.10 25.72 0.25
C ALA A 12 7.89 26.24 1.05
N ASP A 13 6.67 26.01 0.57
CA ASP A 13 5.43 26.37 1.28
C ASP A 13 5.38 25.69 2.67
N ILE A 14 5.67 24.39 2.74
CA ILE A 14 5.68 23.62 4.00
C ILE A 14 6.72 24.20 4.99
N VAL A 15 7.94 24.49 4.51
CA VAL A 15 9.02 25.05 5.36
C VAL A 15 8.65 26.44 5.88
N CYS A 16 7.97 27.25 5.06
CA CYS A 16 7.47 28.57 5.44
C CYS A 16 6.20 28.52 6.32
N GLY A 17 5.67 27.33 6.62
CA GLY A 17 4.42 27.17 7.39
C GLY A 17 3.16 27.58 6.62
N ILE A 18 3.25 27.68 5.30
CA ILE A 18 2.14 28.02 4.41
C ILE A 18 1.41 26.73 4.02
N LEU A 19 0.08 26.77 3.97
CA LEU A 19 -0.71 25.63 3.49
C LEU A 19 -0.45 25.43 1.98
N PRO A 20 -0.02 24.24 1.53
CA PRO A 20 0.20 23.97 0.12
C PRO A 20 -1.07 24.16 -0.72
N LYS A 21 -0.92 24.73 -1.91
CA LYS A 21 -2.04 25.01 -2.84
C LYS A 21 -2.67 23.75 -3.44
N VAL A 22 -1.99 22.61 -3.35
CA VAL A 22 -2.37 21.34 -3.96
C VAL A 22 -2.50 20.26 -2.88
N ASP A 23 -3.37 19.28 -3.10
CA ASP A 23 -3.43 18.11 -2.21
C ASP A 23 -2.18 17.24 -2.38
N ILE A 24 -1.44 17.09 -1.29
CA ILE A 24 -0.19 16.33 -1.23
C ILE A 24 -0.33 15.03 -0.45
N SER A 25 -1.56 14.62 -0.07
CA SER A 25 -1.85 13.41 0.69
C SER A 25 -1.14 12.15 0.14
N ARG A 26 -1.03 12.03 -1.19
CA ARG A 26 -0.35 10.91 -1.87
C ARG A 26 1.18 10.98 -1.82
N MET A 27 1.77 12.14 -1.60
CA MET A 27 3.23 12.35 -1.55
C MET A 27 3.75 12.47 -0.12
N GLN A 28 2.87 12.76 0.84
CA GLN A 28 3.21 12.90 2.25
C GLN A 28 3.85 11.62 2.80
N VAL A 29 4.97 11.79 3.51
CA VAL A 29 5.74 10.67 4.10
C VAL A 29 5.05 10.13 5.36
N THR A 30 4.28 10.97 6.06
CA THR A 30 3.54 10.60 7.28
C THR A 30 2.40 9.61 7.03
N ARG A 31 2.05 9.34 5.77
CA ARG A 31 0.99 8.38 5.41
C ARG A 31 1.39 6.92 5.68
N PHE A 32 2.69 6.66 5.82
CA PHE A 32 3.20 5.31 6.00
C PHE A 32 3.25 4.95 7.49
N VAL A 33 2.91 3.71 7.80
CA VAL A 33 3.06 3.13 9.14
C VAL A 33 4.50 2.62 9.32
N ASP A 34 4.98 2.53 10.55
CA ASP A 34 6.34 2.06 10.91
C ASP A 34 6.75 0.75 10.22
N LEU A 35 5.79 -0.13 9.95
CA LEU A 35 6.01 -1.37 9.20
C LEU A 35 6.66 -1.13 7.83
N HIS A 36 6.23 -0.07 7.12
CA HIS A 36 6.75 0.26 5.80
C HIS A 36 8.17 0.84 5.84
N ALA A 37 8.60 1.34 7.00
CA ALA A 37 9.98 1.79 7.19
C ALA A 37 10.94 0.61 7.43
N HIS A 38 10.44 -0.61 7.66
CA HIS A 38 11.29 -1.76 7.94
C HIS A 38 12.06 -2.23 6.69
N PRO A 39 13.40 -2.38 6.73
CA PRO A 39 14.20 -2.70 5.55
C PRO A 39 13.80 -4.03 4.88
N GLN A 40 13.41 -5.04 5.66
CA GLN A 40 12.99 -6.33 5.07
C GLN A 40 11.70 -6.22 4.27
N TYR A 41 10.78 -5.33 4.67
CA TYR A 41 9.57 -5.04 3.91
C TYR A 41 9.92 -4.41 2.56
N LEU A 42 10.77 -3.38 2.59
CA LEU A 42 11.22 -2.66 1.40
C LEU A 42 11.97 -3.58 0.43
N ILE A 43 12.91 -4.41 0.91
CA ILE A 43 13.66 -5.34 0.06
C ILE A 43 12.73 -6.31 -0.68
N LYS A 44 11.67 -6.79 -0.02
CA LYS A 44 10.72 -7.72 -0.64
C LYS A 44 9.76 -7.02 -1.60
N ARG A 45 9.29 -5.82 -1.27
CA ARG A 45 8.22 -5.11 -1.99
C ARG A 45 8.70 -4.26 -3.16
N ILE A 46 9.86 -3.62 -3.05
CA ILE A 46 10.40 -2.72 -4.08
C ILE A 46 10.55 -3.40 -5.45
N PRO A 47 11.08 -4.64 -5.57
CA PRO A 47 11.23 -5.29 -6.87
C PRO A 47 9.91 -5.48 -7.61
N GLU A 48 8.85 -5.85 -6.86
CA GLU A 48 7.51 -6.03 -7.42
C GLU A 48 6.91 -4.69 -7.89
N VAL A 49 7.01 -3.64 -7.07
CA VAL A 49 6.51 -2.29 -7.42
C VAL A 49 7.26 -1.72 -8.62
N ALA A 50 8.58 -1.87 -8.67
CA ALA A 50 9.39 -1.41 -9.80
C ALA A 50 9.05 -2.19 -11.09
N GLY A 51 8.80 -3.50 -10.98
CA GLY A 51 8.38 -4.34 -12.08
C GLY A 51 7.04 -3.92 -12.70
N MET A 52 6.16 -3.27 -11.93
CA MET A 52 4.84 -2.86 -12.42
C MET A 52 4.82 -1.61 -13.28
N LEU A 53 5.90 -0.84 -13.33
CA LEU A 53 5.94 0.48 -13.96
C LEU A 53 5.47 0.47 -15.43
N PHE A 54 5.72 -0.63 -16.16
CA PHE A 54 5.35 -0.79 -17.56
C PHE A 54 4.37 -1.96 -17.80
N THR A 55 3.74 -2.45 -16.73
CA THR A 55 2.73 -3.52 -16.83
C THR A 55 1.35 -2.93 -17.06
N ASN A 56 0.46 -3.72 -17.67
CA ASN A 56 -0.95 -3.35 -17.74
C ASN A 56 -1.55 -3.46 -16.34
N SER A 57 -1.80 -2.32 -15.70
CA SER A 57 -2.38 -2.28 -14.37
C SER A 57 -3.89 -2.46 -14.49
N TYR A 58 -4.41 -3.47 -13.80
CA TYR A 58 -5.84 -3.66 -13.64
C TYR A 58 -6.34 -2.95 -12.39
N GLU A 59 -7.57 -2.44 -12.45
CA GLU A 59 -8.25 -1.92 -11.27
C GLU A 59 -8.36 -3.05 -10.24
N PHE A 60 -7.93 -2.80 -9.00
CA PHE A 60 -7.83 -3.79 -7.90
C PHE A 60 -6.58 -4.69 -7.87
N HIS A 61 -5.48 -4.28 -8.52
CA HIS A 61 -4.21 -4.98 -8.37
C HIS A 61 -3.78 -5.13 -6.89
N GLN A 62 -3.53 -6.38 -6.49
CA GLN A 62 -3.00 -6.73 -5.17
C GLN A 62 -1.60 -7.27 -5.32
N TYR A 63 -0.69 -6.68 -4.56
CA TYR A 63 0.67 -7.16 -4.47
C TYR A 63 0.75 -8.51 -3.75
N HIS A 64 1.69 -9.34 -4.17
CA HIS A 64 1.91 -10.68 -3.65
C HIS A 64 3.09 -10.76 -2.68
N THR A 65 4.04 -9.83 -2.77
CA THR A 65 5.19 -9.80 -1.85
C THR A 65 4.87 -9.08 -0.55
N ALA A 66 5.64 -9.40 0.52
CA ALA A 66 5.54 -8.75 1.83
C ALA A 66 4.13 -8.82 2.49
N ARG A 67 3.44 -9.96 2.34
CA ARG A 67 2.09 -10.24 2.88
C ARG A 67 2.12 -10.89 4.27
N ASN A 68 0.96 -10.92 4.94
CA ASN A 68 0.73 -11.54 6.25
C ASN A 68 1.57 -10.96 7.40
N LEU A 69 1.87 -9.65 7.36
CA LEU A 69 2.65 -8.97 8.40
C LEU A 69 1.81 -8.56 9.60
N ARG A 70 0.58 -8.08 9.35
CA ARG A 70 -0.40 -7.77 10.39
C ARG A 70 -1.74 -8.38 10.02
N MET A 71 -2.32 -9.09 10.98
CA MET A 71 -3.62 -9.75 10.82
C MET A 71 -4.51 -9.34 11.97
N SER A 72 -5.81 -9.27 11.73
CA SER A 72 -6.78 -9.11 12.81
C SER A 72 -6.89 -10.42 13.61
N PRO A 73 -7.28 -10.38 14.90
CA PRO A 73 -7.49 -11.61 15.68
C PRO A 73 -8.50 -12.57 15.05
N ILE A 74 -9.44 -12.04 14.26
CA ILE A 74 -10.47 -12.81 13.56
C ILE A 74 -10.01 -13.36 12.20
N PHE A 75 -8.77 -13.10 11.78
CA PHE A 75 -8.23 -13.50 10.48
C PHE A 75 -8.42 -14.99 10.20
N HIS A 76 -8.12 -15.86 11.17
CA HIS A 76 -8.24 -17.31 11.01
C HIS A 76 -9.69 -17.76 10.80
N HIS A 77 -10.64 -17.14 11.52
CA HIS A 77 -12.07 -17.44 11.35
C HIS A 77 -12.58 -17.00 9.98
N LEU A 78 -12.18 -15.81 9.54
CA LEU A 78 -12.55 -15.29 8.23
C LEU A 78 -11.95 -16.13 7.10
N LYS A 79 -10.70 -16.56 7.25
CA LYS A 79 -10.05 -17.46 6.30
C LYS A 79 -10.78 -18.79 6.19
N ALA A 80 -11.15 -19.40 7.33
CA ALA A 80 -11.93 -20.64 7.35
C ALA A 80 -13.32 -20.48 6.69
N ALA A 81 -13.89 -19.28 6.75
CA ALA A 81 -15.13 -18.92 6.08
C ALA A 81 -14.98 -18.66 4.56
N GLY A 82 -13.78 -18.80 3.98
CA GLY A 82 -13.54 -18.58 2.55
C GLY A 82 -13.24 -17.12 2.17
N ALA A 83 -12.75 -16.31 3.12
CA ALA A 83 -12.35 -14.93 2.83
C ALA A 83 -11.10 -14.87 1.94
N ILE A 84 -11.17 -14.04 0.89
CA ILE A 84 -10.03 -13.69 0.04
C ILE A 84 -9.50 -12.33 0.48
N PHE A 85 -8.22 -12.29 0.81
CA PHE A 85 -7.59 -11.15 1.49
C PHE A 85 -6.82 -10.26 0.53
N GLY A 86 -6.94 -8.96 0.76
CA GLY A 86 -6.10 -7.91 0.21
C GLY A 86 -5.29 -7.23 1.30
N GLU A 87 -4.23 -6.55 0.89
CA GLU A 87 -3.38 -5.81 1.82
C GLU A 87 -3.74 -4.32 1.82
N VAL A 88 -3.97 -3.76 3.00
CA VAL A 88 -4.15 -2.31 3.17
C VAL A 88 -3.33 -1.85 4.36
N MET A 89 -2.32 -0.99 4.13
CA MET A 89 -1.42 -0.48 5.17
C MET A 89 -0.79 -1.59 6.02
N GLY A 90 -0.39 -2.70 5.38
CA GLY A 90 0.19 -3.88 6.04
C GLY A 90 -0.79 -4.82 6.72
N TYR A 91 -2.09 -4.46 6.80
CA TYR A 91 -3.13 -5.34 7.32
C TYR A 91 -3.74 -6.21 6.21
N GLU A 92 -3.87 -7.49 6.51
CA GLU A 92 -4.71 -8.40 5.72
C GLU A 92 -6.19 -8.11 6.01
N ARG A 93 -6.90 -7.58 5.02
CA ARG A 93 -8.33 -7.28 5.08
C ARG A 93 -9.10 -8.17 4.10
N PRO A 94 -10.20 -8.80 4.54
CA PRO A 94 -11.04 -9.57 3.63
C PRO A 94 -11.64 -8.61 2.59
N LEU A 95 -11.42 -8.90 1.30
CA LEU A 95 -12.02 -8.13 0.21
C LEU A 95 -13.41 -8.67 -0.10
N TRP A 96 -13.53 -9.99 -0.22
CA TRP A 96 -14.77 -10.71 -0.51
C TRP A 96 -14.67 -12.15 0.01
N PHE A 97 -15.80 -12.84 0.03
CA PHE A 97 -15.90 -14.23 0.45
C PHE A 97 -16.31 -15.08 -0.74
N SER A 98 -15.55 -16.13 -1.02
CA SER A 98 -15.92 -17.12 -2.02
C SER A 98 -16.64 -18.28 -1.36
N ASN A 99 -17.62 -18.85 -2.06
CA ASN A 99 -18.29 -20.08 -1.65
C ASN A 99 -17.64 -21.33 -2.27
N ASP A 100 -16.61 -21.14 -3.11
CA ASP A 100 -15.93 -22.24 -3.80
C ASP A 100 -14.97 -22.98 -2.86
N PRO A 101 -15.01 -24.33 -2.82
CA PRO A 101 -14.16 -25.13 -1.95
C PRO A 101 -12.68 -25.12 -2.37
N GLU A 102 -12.35 -24.74 -3.61
CA GLU A 102 -10.96 -24.65 -4.10
C GLU A 102 -10.22 -23.37 -3.65
N SER A 103 -10.94 -22.33 -3.21
CA SER A 103 -10.32 -21.08 -2.73
C SER A 103 -10.13 -21.03 -1.21
N LYS A 104 -10.36 -22.15 -0.51
CA LYS A 104 -10.20 -22.28 0.95
C LYS A 104 -8.75 -22.56 1.36
#